data_AF-A0A3M0Y966-F1
#
_entry.id   AF-A0A3M0Y966-F1
#
_cell.length_a   1.000
_cell.length_b   1.000
_cell.length_c   1.000
_cell.angle_alpha   90.00
_cell.angle_beta   90.00
_cell.angle_gamma   90.00
#
_symmetry.space_group_name_H-M   'P 1'
#
loop_
_entity.id
_entity.type
_entity.pdbx_description
1 polymer ?
#
loop_
_entity_poly.entity_id
_entity_poly.type
_entity_poly.pdbx_seq_one_letter_code
_entity_poly.pdbx_strand_id
1 'polypeptide(L)'
;IVQDTQNPTWSGQNQSTSPIGQGETINLWATWNDNYNLNEVWLATNETGTWKNYTARRAGLTLNDFAETSKLAVDQISATASLFEVEGGYVRDAINLSYDYDSGFADDTFDVVVNISVTNFTKYDNVSYYVFADVANRHRTSILVANGSTVCTATTPVTLASTGWQKVTFNVADIGGSCNKEKIDLVRIRFSDEVDTITGTGNITLDEFYLTSDKLRTVVSNFTWQNSSISGGFVSWRIYMNDSAGNLNATEIMTFEVRDIVNPTWSNNKTSPASPVTYSPTQTYQFNVTWTDNVAIETVLIENNFSGGALKNDTVTTHNGDEYYFDVSTLAVGTYQWRMIANDTSGNANQTDIYTYTVNKAASEVNLTLDGNDANVTVEVHTNVNLTAYRLQGEGVIKLYLDGNLINQGSGTLENLTDFNNTGTFNVTVIYEATQNYTSSSETHYV
;
A
#
# COMPACT_ATOMS: atom_id res chain seq x y z
N ILE A 1 -2.26 24.01 -48.28
CA ILE A 1 -2.28 23.43 -46.91
C ILE A 1 -0.86 23.55 -46.40
N VAL A 2 -0.62 24.40 -45.40
CA VAL A 2 0.69 24.50 -44.76
C VAL A 2 0.80 23.26 -43.87
N GLN A 3 1.73 22.35 -44.18
CA GLN A 3 2.07 21.26 -43.27
C GLN A 3 3.03 21.82 -42.24
N ASP A 4 2.68 21.71 -40.97
CA ASP A 4 3.61 22.00 -39.91
C ASP A 4 4.65 20.87 -39.79
N THR A 5 5.88 21.25 -39.50
CA THR A 5 7.04 20.35 -39.38
C THR A 5 7.79 20.55 -38.07
N GLN A 6 7.26 21.36 -37.15
CA GLN A 6 7.90 21.61 -35.86
C GLN A 6 7.30 20.66 -34.83
N ASN A 7 8.14 20.10 -33.98
CA ASN A 7 7.63 19.30 -32.87
C ASN A 7 7.13 20.23 -31.76
N PRO A 8 6.10 19.82 -31.00
CA PRO A 8 5.74 20.47 -29.74
C PRO A 8 6.96 20.67 -28.85
N THR A 9 7.05 21.83 -28.19
CA THR A 9 8.06 22.12 -27.17
C THR A 9 7.46 21.97 -25.78
N TRP A 10 8.28 21.78 -24.76
CA TRP A 10 7.80 21.68 -23.37
C TRP A 10 8.66 22.48 -22.40
N SER A 11 8.06 22.82 -21.26
CA SER A 11 8.69 23.49 -20.13
C SER A 11 7.97 23.15 -18.83
N GLY A 12 8.60 23.46 -17.69
CA GLY A 12 7.96 23.30 -16.37
C GLY A 12 7.55 21.86 -16.04
N GLN A 13 8.28 20.86 -16.56
CA GLN A 13 8.09 19.46 -16.17
C GLN A 13 8.38 19.32 -14.67
N ASN A 14 7.46 18.73 -13.91
CA ASN A 14 7.67 18.46 -12.49
C ASN A 14 6.69 17.40 -11.96
N GLN A 15 6.88 17.03 -10.69
CA GLN A 15 6.03 16.11 -9.94
C GLN A 15 5.69 16.69 -8.55
N SER A 16 4.56 16.28 -7.97
CA SER A 16 4.05 16.90 -6.73
C SER A 16 4.88 16.58 -5.49
N THR A 17 5.42 15.36 -5.42
CA THR A 17 6.21 14.89 -4.28
C THR A 17 7.09 13.72 -4.70
N SER A 18 8.13 13.45 -3.94
CA SER A 18 8.88 12.18 -3.96
C SER A 18 9.69 12.15 -2.67
N PRO A 19 9.62 11.09 -1.86
CA PRO A 19 8.95 9.79 -2.08
C PRO A 19 7.42 9.83 -1.93
N ILE A 20 6.75 8.73 -2.28
CA ILE A 20 5.37 8.38 -1.92
C ILE A 20 5.30 6.99 -1.28
N GLY A 21 4.29 6.72 -0.45
CA GLY A 21 4.02 5.37 0.06
C GLY A 21 3.32 4.47 -0.98
N GLN A 22 3.40 3.15 -0.79
CA GLN A 22 2.66 2.19 -1.62
C GLN A 22 1.17 2.54 -1.72
N GLY A 23 0.67 2.63 -2.96
CA GLY A 23 -0.74 2.93 -3.23
C GLY A 23 -1.16 4.39 -3.06
N GLU A 24 -0.25 5.29 -2.67
CA GLU A 24 -0.51 6.74 -2.67
C GLU A 24 -0.47 7.31 -4.09
N THR A 25 -1.04 8.51 -4.23
CA THR A 25 -1.14 9.24 -5.51
C THR A 25 -0.02 10.27 -5.66
N ILE A 26 0.50 10.44 -6.88
CA ILE A 26 1.42 11.53 -7.26
C ILE A 26 0.92 12.21 -8.53
N ASN A 27 1.04 13.54 -8.59
CA ASN A 27 0.72 14.31 -9.79
C ASN A 27 1.99 14.58 -10.61
N LEU A 28 1.92 14.35 -11.92
CA LEU A 28 3.00 14.46 -12.90
C LEU A 28 2.57 15.42 -13.99
N TRP A 29 3.33 16.49 -14.24
CA TRP A 29 2.91 17.51 -15.20
C TRP A 29 4.03 18.08 -16.05
N ALA A 30 3.66 18.70 -17.17
CA ALA A 30 4.50 19.50 -18.04
C ALA A 30 3.65 20.49 -18.84
N THR A 31 4.22 21.66 -19.16
CA THR A 31 3.60 22.65 -20.06
C THR A 31 4.12 22.45 -21.47
N TRP A 32 3.23 22.29 -22.42
CA TRP A 32 3.51 22.08 -23.84
C TRP A 32 3.19 23.34 -24.63
N ASN A 33 4.02 23.68 -25.61
CA ASN A 33 3.78 24.79 -26.51
C ASN A 33 4.08 24.41 -27.95
N ASP A 34 3.28 24.90 -28.89
CA ASP A 34 3.52 24.61 -30.30
C ASP A 34 3.07 25.76 -31.22
N ASN A 35 3.64 25.82 -32.42
CA ASN A 35 3.23 26.74 -33.48
C ASN A 35 2.01 26.19 -34.27
N TYR A 36 1.63 24.94 -34.04
CA TYR A 36 0.48 24.23 -34.59
C TYR A 36 -0.45 23.66 -33.51
N ASN A 37 -1.62 23.13 -33.90
CA ASN A 37 -2.61 22.64 -32.94
C ASN A 37 -2.13 21.34 -32.28
N LEU A 38 -2.00 21.34 -30.96
CA LEU A 38 -1.72 20.14 -30.16
C LEU A 38 -2.88 19.13 -30.26
N ASN A 39 -2.58 17.83 -30.19
CA ASN A 39 -3.53 16.76 -30.46
C ASN A 39 -3.66 15.77 -29.31
N GLU A 40 -2.65 14.95 -29.05
CA GLU A 40 -2.71 13.83 -28.10
C GLU A 40 -1.55 13.89 -27.10
N VAL A 41 -1.86 13.64 -25.83
CA VAL A 41 -0.90 13.58 -24.73
C VAL A 41 -1.02 12.25 -23.99
N TRP A 42 0.12 11.66 -23.63
CA TRP A 42 0.12 10.46 -22.82
C TRP A 42 1.32 10.41 -21.87
N LEU A 43 1.06 9.87 -20.68
CA LEU A 43 2.11 9.53 -19.73
C LEU A 43 2.71 8.19 -20.14
N ALA A 44 4.02 8.07 -20.10
CA ALA A 44 4.70 6.79 -20.15
C ALA A 44 5.38 6.54 -18.81
N THR A 45 5.28 5.31 -18.29
CA THR A 45 5.99 4.88 -17.08
C THR A 45 6.63 3.51 -17.29
N ASN A 46 7.69 3.19 -16.53
CA ASN A 46 8.35 1.88 -16.57
C ASN A 46 7.95 0.95 -15.41
N GLU A 47 6.83 1.26 -14.74
CA GLU A 47 6.40 0.67 -13.48
C GLU A 47 6.17 -0.86 -13.52
N THR A 48 6.10 -1.43 -14.72
CA THR A 48 5.93 -2.88 -14.95
C THR A 48 7.20 -3.58 -15.44
N GLY A 49 8.35 -2.91 -15.34
CA GLY A 49 9.64 -3.35 -15.88
C GLY A 49 9.84 -3.04 -17.37
N THR A 50 8.77 -2.63 -18.06
CA THR A 50 8.80 -2.12 -19.44
C THR A 50 7.99 -0.83 -19.52
N TRP A 51 8.36 0.06 -20.45
CA TRP A 51 7.61 1.29 -20.70
C TRP A 51 6.20 0.99 -21.21
N LYS A 52 5.19 1.56 -20.53
CA LYS A 52 3.78 1.51 -20.91
C LYS A 52 3.23 2.92 -21.03
N ASN A 53 2.33 3.13 -21.98
CA ASN A 53 1.68 4.41 -22.24
C ASN A 53 0.26 4.43 -21.63
N TYR A 54 -0.07 5.55 -21.00
CA TYR A 54 -1.34 5.85 -20.37
C TYR A 54 -1.86 7.17 -20.97
N THR A 55 -2.90 7.08 -21.78
CA THR A 55 -3.43 8.22 -22.54
C THR A 55 -4.32 9.10 -21.68
N ALA A 56 -4.10 10.41 -21.69
CA ALA A 56 -5.12 11.39 -21.35
C ALA A 56 -5.64 11.94 -22.69
N ARG A 57 -6.83 11.53 -23.13
CA ARG A 57 -7.27 11.88 -24.49
C ARG A 57 -7.53 13.40 -24.62
N ARG A 58 -6.94 13.94 -25.69
CA ARG A 58 -7.00 15.30 -26.27
C ARG A 58 -6.45 16.45 -25.42
N ALA A 59 -5.43 17.12 -25.97
CA ALA A 59 -4.76 18.28 -25.41
C ALA A 59 -5.76 19.45 -25.22
N GLY A 60 -6.36 19.49 -24.02
CA GLY A 60 -7.33 20.51 -23.64
C GLY A 60 -8.07 20.29 -22.32
N LEU A 61 -7.62 19.39 -21.42
CA LEU A 61 -8.34 19.11 -20.16
C LEU A 61 -7.40 18.86 -18.96
N THR A 62 -7.76 19.44 -17.81
CA THR A 62 -7.37 18.98 -16.47
C THR A 62 -8.44 18.02 -15.93
N LEU A 63 -8.01 16.99 -15.18
CA LEU A 63 -8.79 15.81 -14.75
C LEU A 63 -9.55 16.03 -13.42
N ASN A 64 -10.71 15.39 -13.25
CA ASN A 64 -11.13 14.76 -11.99
C ASN A 64 -12.12 13.60 -12.28
N ASP A 65 -11.86 12.43 -11.70
CA ASP A 65 -12.66 11.19 -11.80
C ASP A 65 -14.05 11.32 -11.16
N PHE A 66 -15.07 10.63 -11.71
CA PHE A 66 -15.94 9.68 -10.98
C PHE A 66 -17.01 9.03 -11.88
N ALA A 67 -17.45 7.86 -11.41
CA ALA A 67 -18.31 6.82 -11.97
C ALA A 67 -19.72 7.22 -12.49
N GLU A 68 -20.21 6.36 -13.39
CA GLU A 68 -21.60 5.90 -13.61
C GLU A 68 -22.80 6.88 -13.57
N THR A 69 -23.50 6.90 -14.71
CA THR A 69 -24.95 6.98 -14.90
C THR A 69 -25.72 8.15 -14.27
N SER A 70 -26.16 9.07 -15.13
CA SER A 70 -27.48 9.68 -14.96
C SER A 70 -28.11 9.95 -16.33
N LYS A 71 -29.10 9.10 -16.68
CA LYS A 71 -30.12 9.43 -17.67
C LYS A 71 -30.89 10.65 -17.17
N LEU A 72 -31.10 11.65 -18.03
CA LEU A 72 -32.04 12.73 -17.76
C LEU A 72 -33.17 12.75 -18.79
N ALA A 73 -34.39 12.88 -18.27
CA ALA A 73 -35.64 12.83 -19.01
C ALA A 73 -36.07 14.24 -19.48
N VAL A 74 -36.71 14.28 -20.64
CA VAL A 74 -37.15 15.50 -21.35
C VAL A 74 -38.59 15.87 -20.97
N ASP A 75 -38.86 17.16 -20.76
CA ASP A 75 -40.22 17.72 -20.80
C ASP A 75 -40.31 18.79 -21.91
N GLN A 76 -41.46 18.85 -22.55
CA GLN A 76 -41.68 19.57 -23.82
C GLN A 76 -41.87 21.07 -23.57
N ILE A 77 -41.01 21.89 -24.19
CA ILE A 77 -41.11 23.34 -24.54
C ILE A 77 -39.76 24.08 -24.36
N SER A 78 -38.77 23.52 -23.66
CA SER A 78 -37.36 23.92 -23.78
C SER A 78 -36.50 22.86 -23.09
N ALA A 79 -35.74 22.08 -23.85
CA ALA A 79 -34.83 21.10 -23.24
C ALA A 79 -33.70 21.86 -22.56
N THR A 80 -33.68 21.83 -21.22
CA THR A 80 -32.58 22.42 -20.43
C THR A 80 -31.65 21.29 -20.00
N ALA A 81 -30.44 21.26 -20.56
CA ALA A 81 -29.35 20.45 -20.06
C ALA A 81 -28.53 21.29 -19.07
N SER A 82 -28.44 20.83 -17.82
CA SER A 82 -27.60 21.46 -16.79
C SER A 82 -26.21 20.83 -16.83
N LEU A 83 -25.22 21.59 -17.29
CA LEU A 83 -23.83 21.18 -17.27
C LEU A 83 -23.14 21.75 -16.02
N PHE A 84 -22.45 20.90 -15.26
CA PHE A 84 -21.84 21.34 -14.01
C PHE A 84 -20.40 21.86 -14.14
N GLU A 85 -19.68 21.60 -15.23
CA GLU A 85 -18.32 22.14 -15.44
C GLU A 85 -17.93 22.10 -16.94
N VAL A 86 -17.66 23.26 -17.55
CA VAL A 86 -16.88 23.42 -18.79
C VAL A 86 -15.52 23.99 -18.39
N GLU A 87 -14.60 23.12 -17.98
CA GLU A 87 -13.17 23.46 -18.01
C GLU A 87 -12.57 22.76 -19.22
N GLY A 88 -12.29 23.51 -20.31
CA GLY A 88 -11.62 22.97 -21.51
C GLY A 88 -12.51 22.66 -22.73
N GLY A 89 -13.83 22.90 -22.68
CA GLY A 89 -14.66 23.00 -23.90
C GLY A 89 -15.14 21.69 -24.52
N TYR A 90 -15.32 20.62 -23.75
CA TYR A 90 -15.80 19.32 -24.25
C TYR A 90 -16.99 18.79 -23.44
N VAL A 91 -18.07 18.40 -24.13
CA VAL A 91 -19.23 17.71 -23.55
C VAL A 91 -19.68 16.62 -24.52
N ARG A 92 -19.91 15.40 -24.01
CA ARG A 92 -20.58 14.33 -24.75
C ARG A 92 -21.87 13.94 -24.02
N ASP A 93 -23.01 14.32 -24.61
CA ASP A 93 -24.31 13.79 -24.23
C ASP A 93 -25.19 13.71 -25.48
N ALA A 94 -25.94 12.61 -25.62
CA ALA A 94 -26.81 12.37 -26.78
C ALA A 94 -28.23 12.78 -26.42
N ILE A 95 -28.67 13.94 -26.89
CA ILE A 95 -30.01 14.47 -26.64
C ILE A 95 -30.87 14.21 -27.89
N ASN A 96 -31.73 13.19 -27.80
CA ASN A 96 -32.75 12.90 -28.82
C ASN A 96 -33.96 13.81 -28.59
N LEU A 97 -34.25 14.70 -29.55
CA LEU A 97 -35.40 15.59 -29.50
C LEU A 97 -36.30 15.34 -30.71
N SER A 98 -37.59 15.19 -30.46
CA SER A 98 -38.62 15.13 -31.49
C SER A 98 -39.31 16.48 -31.54
N TYR A 99 -39.42 17.06 -32.73
CA TYR A 99 -39.99 18.38 -32.96
C TYR A 99 -41.11 18.28 -34.00
N ASP A 100 -42.33 18.61 -33.55
CA ASP A 100 -43.51 18.66 -34.41
C ASP A 100 -43.76 20.10 -34.85
N TYR A 101 -43.98 20.31 -36.16
CA TYR A 101 -44.23 21.62 -36.76
C TYR A 101 -45.74 21.86 -36.95
N ASP A 102 -46.23 23.09 -36.69
CA ASP A 102 -47.61 23.48 -36.98
C ASP A 102 -47.65 24.60 -38.03
N SER A 103 -48.44 24.41 -39.08
CA SER A 103 -48.64 25.33 -40.22
C SER A 103 -49.26 26.71 -39.88
N GLY A 104 -49.28 27.09 -38.60
CA GLY A 104 -49.94 28.29 -38.10
C GLY A 104 -49.02 29.44 -37.69
N PHE A 105 -47.69 29.23 -37.61
CA PHE A 105 -46.76 30.23 -37.10
C PHE A 105 -45.52 30.40 -37.99
N ALA A 106 -45.33 31.61 -38.50
CA ALA A 106 -44.08 32.00 -39.13
C ALA A 106 -42.95 32.01 -38.08
N ASP A 107 -41.87 31.27 -38.36
CA ASP A 107 -40.65 31.18 -37.54
C ASP A 107 -40.82 30.36 -36.24
N ASP A 108 -41.34 29.14 -36.40
CA ASP A 108 -41.30 28.09 -35.39
C ASP A 108 -39.83 27.77 -35.03
N THR A 109 -39.39 28.33 -33.91
CA THR A 109 -38.05 28.08 -33.34
C THR A 109 -38.13 27.23 -32.09
N PHE A 110 -37.18 26.33 -31.91
CA PHE A 110 -36.95 25.68 -30.63
C PHE A 110 -35.49 25.81 -30.19
N ASP A 111 -35.27 26.00 -28.90
CA ASP A 111 -33.94 26.14 -28.32
C ASP A 111 -33.58 24.89 -27.50
N VAL A 112 -32.39 24.34 -27.75
CA VAL A 112 -31.69 23.48 -26.79
C VAL A 112 -30.82 24.35 -25.92
N VAL A 113 -31.12 24.42 -24.63
CA VAL A 113 -30.36 25.21 -23.67
C VAL A 113 -29.31 24.31 -23.02
N VAL A 114 -28.05 24.69 -23.19
CA VAL A 114 -26.89 24.09 -22.53
C VAL A 114 -26.38 25.12 -21.52
N ASN A 115 -26.69 24.92 -20.25
CA ASN A 115 -26.06 25.70 -19.18
C ASN A 115 -24.59 25.30 -19.11
N ILE A 116 -23.66 26.22 -18.90
CA ILE A 116 -22.22 25.92 -18.79
C ILE A 116 -21.61 26.64 -17.59
N SER A 117 -20.48 26.15 -17.06
CA SER A 117 -19.71 26.97 -16.11
C SER A 117 -19.24 28.25 -16.81
N VAL A 118 -19.06 29.32 -16.02
CA VAL A 118 -18.64 30.63 -16.55
C VAL A 118 -17.35 30.47 -17.36
N THR A 119 -17.46 30.63 -18.68
CA THR A 119 -16.41 30.32 -19.65
C THR A 119 -16.06 31.56 -20.47
N ASN A 120 -14.76 31.76 -20.69
CA ASN A 120 -14.27 32.81 -21.57
C ASN A 120 -14.26 32.34 -23.04
N PHE A 121 -15.35 32.63 -23.77
CA PHE A 121 -15.51 32.25 -25.18
C PHE A 121 -14.47 32.90 -26.08
N THR A 122 -13.87 34.05 -25.71
CA THR A 122 -12.83 34.72 -26.52
C THR A 122 -11.56 33.90 -26.70
N LYS A 123 -11.38 32.84 -25.90
CA LYS A 123 -10.26 31.89 -26.01
C LYS A 123 -10.45 30.88 -27.14
N TYR A 124 -11.67 30.75 -27.68
CA TYR A 124 -12.05 29.77 -28.68
C TYR A 124 -12.36 30.46 -30.01
N ASP A 125 -12.04 29.79 -31.10
CA ASP A 125 -12.32 30.27 -32.45
C ASP A 125 -13.64 29.70 -32.97
N ASN A 126 -14.02 28.49 -32.55
CA ASN A 126 -15.22 27.82 -33.04
C ASN A 126 -16.06 27.19 -31.94
N VAL A 127 -17.37 27.13 -32.19
CA VAL A 127 -18.34 26.30 -31.48
C VAL A 127 -18.84 25.25 -32.47
N SER A 128 -18.70 23.98 -32.14
CA SER A 128 -19.16 22.88 -32.99
C SER A 128 -20.05 21.90 -32.24
N TYR A 129 -20.94 21.23 -32.96
CA TYR A 129 -21.65 20.06 -32.45
C TYR A 129 -22.02 19.11 -33.59
N TYR A 130 -22.31 17.85 -33.27
CA TYR A 130 -22.93 16.93 -34.21
C TYR A 130 -24.44 17.01 -34.11
N VAL A 131 -25.09 17.01 -35.27
CA VAL A 131 -26.54 16.97 -35.38
C VAL A 131 -26.96 15.93 -36.40
N PHE A 132 -27.91 15.09 -36.03
CA PHE A 132 -28.64 14.23 -36.94
C PHE A 132 -29.89 14.97 -37.40
N ALA A 133 -30.08 15.07 -38.71
CA ALA A 133 -31.35 15.50 -39.30
C ALA A 133 -31.95 14.35 -40.10
N ASP A 134 -33.25 14.10 -39.95
CA ASP A 134 -33.96 13.10 -40.74
C ASP A 134 -34.28 13.58 -42.17
N VAL A 135 -34.41 14.90 -42.38
CA VAL A 135 -34.68 15.51 -43.68
C VAL A 135 -33.67 16.59 -44.04
N ALA A 136 -33.06 16.46 -45.22
CA ALA A 136 -32.16 17.45 -45.80
C ALA A 136 -32.87 18.77 -46.17
N ASN A 137 -32.19 19.90 -45.97
CA ASN A 137 -32.61 21.26 -46.36
C ASN A 137 -33.94 21.74 -45.78
N ARG A 138 -34.34 21.20 -44.62
CA ARG A 138 -35.59 21.58 -43.95
C ARG A 138 -35.36 22.40 -42.69
N HIS A 139 -34.27 22.13 -42.00
CA HIS A 139 -33.94 22.76 -40.73
C HIS A 139 -32.72 23.67 -40.88
N ARG A 140 -32.75 24.79 -40.19
CA ARG A 140 -31.59 25.63 -39.92
C ARG A 140 -31.26 25.57 -38.45
N THR A 141 -30.01 25.85 -38.14
CA THR A 141 -29.57 25.97 -36.77
C THR A 141 -28.65 27.16 -36.58
N SER A 142 -28.72 27.79 -35.42
CA SER A 142 -27.84 28.89 -35.01
C SER A 142 -27.46 28.74 -33.55
N ILE A 143 -26.47 29.52 -33.11
CA ILE A 143 -26.04 29.56 -31.72
C ILE A 143 -26.33 30.94 -31.16
N LEU A 144 -26.89 30.95 -29.96
CA LEU A 144 -27.07 32.12 -29.11
C LEU A 144 -26.34 31.83 -27.80
N VAL A 145 -25.63 32.80 -27.23
CA VAL A 145 -24.99 32.62 -25.91
C VAL A 145 -25.38 33.75 -24.98
N ALA A 146 -25.28 33.55 -23.68
CA ALA A 146 -25.64 34.54 -22.67
C ALA A 146 -24.63 34.58 -21.52
N ASN A 147 -24.62 35.72 -20.84
CA ASN A 147 -23.95 35.96 -19.57
C ASN A 147 -25.01 36.45 -18.57
N GLY A 148 -25.43 35.59 -17.66
CA GLY A 148 -26.59 35.81 -16.81
C GLY A 148 -27.83 36.13 -17.65
N SER A 149 -28.47 37.27 -17.39
CA SER A 149 -29.65 37.72 -18.14
C SER A 149 -29.32 38.45 -19.46
N THR A 150 -28.04 38.68 -19.78
CA THR A 150 -27.64 39.43 -20.99
C THR A 150 -27.34 38.47 -22.13
N VAL A 151 -28.16 38.53 -23.18
CA VAL A 151 -28.08 37.63 -24.34
C VAL A 151 -27.29 38.28 -25.48
N CYS A 152 -26.38 37.53 -26.11
CA CYS A 152 -25.67 37.93 -27.31
C CYS A 152 -26.57 37.95 -28.56
N THR A 153 -26.08 38.42 -29.70
CA THR A 153 -26.77 38.22 -30.98
C THR A 153 -26.52 36.80 -31.48
N ALA A 154 -27.57 36.11 -31.93
CA ALA A 154 -27.44 34.79 -32.54
C ALA A 154 -26.52 34.83 -33.77
N THR A 155 -25.82 33.75 -34.03
CA THR A 155 -25.12 33.56 -35.31
C THR A 155 -26.11 33.47 -36.47
N THR A 156 -25.64 33.77 -37.68
CA THR A 156 -26.43 33.51 -38.89
C THR A 156 -26.78 32.02 -38.96
N PRO A 157 -28.07 31.64 -39.11
CA PRO A 157 -28.46 30.24 -39.18
C PRO A 157 -27.83 29.50 -40.36
N VAL A 158 -27.43 28.25 -40.13
CA VAL A 158 -26.87 27.31 -41.12
C VAL A 158 -27.90 26.24 -41.44
N THR A 159 -28.16 26.02 -42.73
CA THR A 159 -29.07 24.97 -43.23
C THR A 159 -28.45 23.58 -43.11
N LEU A 160 -29.19 22.62 -42.55
CA LEU A 160 -28.79 21.22 -42.44
C LEU A 160 -29.00 20.52 -43.81
N ALA A 161 -27.93 20.44 -44.60
CA ALA A 161 -28.03 20.15 -46.03
C ALA A 161 -28.21 18.66 -46.39
N SER A 162 -28.02 17.74 -45.44
CA SER A 162 -28.14 16.29 -45.67
C SER A 162 -28.94 15.59 -44.58
N THR A 163 -29.55 14.46 -44.94
CA THR A 163 -30.08 13.49 -43.97
C THR A 163 -28.90 12.75 -43.30
N GLY A 164 -29.00 12.48 -42.01
CA GLY A 164 -27.96 11.82 -41.22
C GLY A 164 -27.16 12.77 -40.34
N TRP A 165 -26.12 12.21 -39.71
CA TRP A 165 -25.18 12.96 -38.87
C TRP A 165 -24.33 13.92 -39.68
N GLN A 166 -24.28 15.17 -39.26
CA GLN A 166 -23.39 16.20 -39.79
C GLN A 166 -22.81 17.04 -38.67
N LYS A 167 -21.57 17.50 -38.84
CA LYS A 167 -20.94 18.43 -37.90
C LYS A 167 -21.27 19.86 -38.31
N VAL A 168 -21.89 20.62 -37.44
CA VAL A 168 -22.12 22.06 -37.63
C VAL A 168 -21.06 22.82 -36.85
N THR A 169 -20.53 23.90 -37.43
CA THR A 169 -19.50 24.73 -36.80
C THR A 169 -19.79 26.20 -37.04
N PHE A 170 -19.78 26.98 -35.97
CA PHE A 170 -19.92 28.42 -35.97
C PHE A 170 -18.64 29.06 -35.47
N ASN A 171 -18.24 30.18 -36.08
CA ASN A 171 -17.12 30.95 -35.56
C ASN A 171 -17.58 31.77 -34.35
N VAL A 172 -16.80 31.76 -33.26
CA VAL A 172 -17.10 32.57 -32.06
C VAL A 172 -17.06 34.08 -32.37
N ALA A 173 -16.30 34.48 -33.39
CA ALA A 173 -16.28 35.86 -33.87
C ALA A 173 -17.65 36.30 -34.40
N ASP A 174 -18.45 35.39 -34.96
CA ASP A 174 -19.76 35.68 -35.56
C ASP A 174 -20.86 35.86 -34.51
N ILE A 175 -20.61 35.50 -33.24
CA ILE A 175 -21.53 35.78 -32.13
C ILE A 175 -21.51 37.29 -31.89
N GLY A 176 -22.55 38.03 -32.29
CA GLY A 176 -22.60 39.49 -32.13
C GLY A 176 -23.12 39.95 -30.75
N GLY A 177 -23.40 41.25 -30.61
CA GLY A 177 -24.14 41.80 -29.47
C GLY A 177 -23.28 42.33 -28.32
N SER A 178 -23.94 42.79 -27.25
CA SER A 178 -23.34 43.52 -26.12
C SER A 178 -23.01 42.66 -24.89
N CYS A 179 -23.23 41.35 -24.95
CA CYS A 179 -22.90 40.42 -23.88
C CYS A 179 -21.37 40.35 -23.65
N ASN A 180 -20.93 40.11 -22.41
CA ASN A 180 -19.52 39.89 -22.14
C ASN A 180 -19.14 38.43 -22.44
N LYS A 181 -18.51 38.22 -23.60
CA LYS A 181 -18.02 36.92 -24.10
C LYS A 181 -16.93 36.28 -23.22
N GLU A 182 -16.34 37.00 -22.28
CA GLU A 182 -15.35 36.43 -21.35
C GLU A 182 -15.98 35.66 -20.18
N LYS A 183 -17.31 35.75 -20.03
CA LYS A 183 -18.06 35.19 -18.89
C LYS A 183 -19.39 34.59 -19.34
N ILE A 184 -19.38 33.79 -20.40
CA ILE A 184 -20.59 33.10 -20.88
C ILE A 184 -20.92 31.95 -19.93
N ASP A 185 -22.18 31.86 -19.51
CA ASP A 185 -22.70 30.81 -18.61
C ASP A 185 -23.84 30.01 -19.25
N LEU A 186 -24.26 30.36 -20.47
CA LEU A 186 -25.33 29.68 -21.17
C LEU A 186 -25.14 29.70 -22.69
N VAL A 187 -25.35 28.56 -23.32
CA VAL A 187 -25.39 28.38 -24.78
C VAL A 187 -26.77 27.87 -25.17
N ARG A 188 -27.33 28.41 -26.24
CA ARG A 188 -28.58 27.98 -26.86
C ARG A 188 -28.29 27.59 -28.29
N ILE A 189 -28.54 26.33 -28.62
CA ILE A 189 -28.57 25.87 -30.00
C ILE A 189 -30.02 26.01 -30.45
N ARG A 190 -30.25 26.99 -31.31
CA ARG A 190 -31.57 27.28 -31.86
C ARG A 190 -31.75 26.50 -33.14
N PHE A 191 -32.89 25.88 -33.31
CA PHE A 191 -33.34 25.32 -34.58
C PHE A 191 -34.53 26.11 -35.11
N SER A 192 -34.58 26.28 -36.42
CA SER A 192 -35.70 26.90 -37.13
C SER A 192 -35.93 26.20 -38.47
N ASP A 193 -37.02 26.53 -39.14
CA ASP A 193 -37.44 25.98 -40.43
C ASP A 193 -37.12 26.95 -41.60
N GLU A 194 -37.04 26.43 -42.84
CA GLU A 194 -36.91 27.23 -44.08
C GLU A 194 -38.19 27.42 -44.90
N VAL A 195 -39.21 26.58 -44.73
CA VAL A 195 -40.36 26.43 -45.61
C VAL A 195 -41.69 26.30 -44.84
N ASP A 196 -42.37 27.44 -44.69
CA ASP A 196 -43.67 27.67 -44.02
C ASP A 196 -44.90 26.98 -44.68
N THR A 197 -44.67 26.02 -45.60
CA THR A 197 -45.74 25.39 -46.42
C THR A 197 -45.83 23.88 -46.27
N ILE A 198 -44.97 23.25 -45.46
CA ILE A 198 -44.89 21.78 -45.34
C ILE A 198 -45.28 21.34 -43.92
N THR A 199 -46.47 20.77 -43.78
CA THR A 199 -46.89 20.07 -42.55
C THR A 199 -46.14 18.74 -42.40
N GLY A 200 -45.54 18.47 -41.24
CA GLY A 200 -44.97 17.15 -40.92
C GLY A 200 -44.13 17.15 -39.64
N THR A 201 -43.86 15.95 -39.11
CA THR A 201 -43.02 15.72 -37.91
C THR A 201 -41.55 15.49 -38.31
N GLY A 202 -40.59 15.99 -37.55
CA GLY A 202 -39.15 15.78 -37.79
C GLY A 202 -38.38 15.43 -36.51
N ASN A 203 -37.33 14.62 -36.64
CA ASN A 203 -36.45 14.25 -35.53
C ASN A 203 -35.07 14.88 -35.69
N ILE A 204 -34.62 15.58 -34.65
CA ILE A 204 -33.28 16.14 -34.55
C ILE A 204 -32.59 15.55 -33.33
N THR A 205 -31.43 14.93 -33.54
CA THR A 205 -30.60 14.46 -32.43
C THR A 205 -29.35 15.29 -32.37
N LEU A 206 -29.02 15.81 -31.19
CA LEU A 206 -27.72 16.41 -30.93
C LEU A 206 -26.80 15.39 -30.27
N ASP A 207 -25.54 15.40 -30.67
CA ASP A 207 -24.46 14.69 -29.99
C ASP A 207 -23.21 15.56 -29.98
N GLU A 208 -22.40 15.39 -28.93
CA GLU A 208 -21.09 16.02 -28.74
C GLU A 208 -21.00 17.54 -29.03
N PHE A 209 -20.85 18.36 -27.98
CA PHE A 209 -20.62 19.80 -28.10
C PHE A 209 -19.15 20.15 -27.83
N TYR A 210 -18.58 21.03 -28.67
CA TYR A 210 -17.17 21.41 -28.65
C TYR A 210 -16.98 22.92 -28.72
N LEU A 211 -16.07 23.44 -27.90
CA LEU A 211 -15.42 24.72 -28.12
C LEU A 211 -13.98 24.45 -28.59
N THR A 212 -13.61 24.91 -29.78
CA THR A 212 -12.26 24.70 -30.32
C THR A 212 -11.57 26.01 -30.63
N SER A 213 -10.25 26.00 -30.59
CA SER A 213 -9.40 27.17 -30.86
C SER A 213 -8.21 26.72 -31.69
N ASP A 214 -7.89 27.47 -32.74
CA ASP A 214 -6.64 27.37 -33.48
C ASP A 214 -5.50 28.14 -32.75
N LYS A 215 -5.79 28.70 -31.57
CA LYS A 215 -4.86 29.44 -30.72
C LYS A 215 -4.40 28.70 -29.47
N LEU A 216 -4.80 27.43 -29.25
CA LEU A 216 -4.32 26.61 -28.13
C LEU A 216 -2.87 26.15 -28.38
N ARG A 217 -1.97 27.14 -28.36
CA ARG A 217 -0.52 27.00 -28.54
C ARG A 217 0.22 26.70 -27.25
N THR A 218 -0.51 26.58 -26.13
CA THR A 218 0.03 26.27 -24.80
C THR A 218 -0.96 25.36 -24.06
N VAL A 219 -0.53 24.19 -23.60
CA VAL A 219 -1.34 23.22 -22.84
C VAL A 219 -0.56 22.71 -21.64
N VAL A 220 -1.16 22.69 -20.45
CA VAL A 220 -0.58 22.00 -19.29
C VAL A 220 -1.13 20.58 -19.25
N SER A 221 -0.24 19.60 -19.33
CA SER A 221 -0.55 18.19 -19.08
C SER A 221 -0.41 17.90 -17.60
N ASN A 222 -1.39 17.21 -16.99
CA ASN A 222 -1.35 16.81 -15.58
C ASN A 222 -1.95 15.40 -15.45
N PHE A 223 -1.16 14.46 -14.92
CA PHE A 223 -1.54 13.07 -14.71
C PHE A 223 -1.46 12.74 -13.22
N THR A 224 -2.52 12.16 -12.68
CA THR A 224 -2.47 11.53 -11.36
C THR A 224 -2.09 10.06 -11.55
N TRP A 225 -0.97 9.67 -10.98
CA TRP A 225 -0.50 8.30 -10.96
C TRP A 225 -0.83 7.66 -9.62
N GLN A 226 -1.31 6.41 -9.65
CA GLN A 226 -1.52 5.57 -8.47
C GLN A 226 -1.33 4.10 -8.86
N ASN A 227 -0.54 3.36 -8.08
CA ASN A 227 -0.42 1.93 -8.26
C ASN A 227 -0.13 1.24 -6.92
N SER A 228 -1.06 0.41 -6.44
CA SER A 228 -0.94 -0.32 -5.18
C SER A 228 -0.15 -1.63 -5.30
N SER A 229 0.15 -2.10 -6.52
CA SER A 229 0.92 -3.34 -6.72
C SER A 229 2.43 -3.13 -6.63
N ILE A 230 2.90 -1.89 -6.43
CA ILE A 230 4.32 -1.55 -6.34
C ILE A 230 4.60 -1.16 -4.90
N SER A 231 5.36 -2.00 -4.20
CA SER A 231 5.65 -1.84 -2.77
C SER A 231 7.08 -1.38 -2.49
N GLY A 232 7.81 -0.87 -3.47
CA GLY A 232 9.19 -0.45 -3.28
C GLY A 232 9.89 -0.08 -4.58
N GLY A 233 10.90 0.81 -4.50
CA GLY A 233 11.82 1.13 -5.60
C GLY A 233 11.50 2.44 -6.31
N PHE A 234 11.92 2.55 -7.57
CA PHE A 234 11.79 3.78 -8.37
C PHE A 234 10.94 3.56 -9.61
N VAL A 235 10.04 4.50 -9.87
CA VAL A 235 9.29 4.58 -11.13
C VAL A 235 9.86 5.72 -11.96
N SER A 236 10.28 5.38 -13.19
CA SER A 236 10.65 6.34 -14.21
C SER A 236 9.45 6.69 -15.07
N TRP A 237 9.31 7.97 -15.41
CA TRP A 237 8.20 8.47 -16.22
C TRP A 237 8.63 9.59 -17.17
N ARG A 238 7.84 9.80 -18.23
CA ARG A 238 7.91 10.96 -19.13
C ARG A 238 6.56 11.18 -19.78
N ILE A 239 6.27 12.39 -20.24
CA ILE A 239 5.04 12.72 -20.95
C ILE A 239 5.37 12.93 -22.43
N TYR A 240 4.51 12.42 -23.30
CA TYR A 240 4.57 12.63 -24.74
C TYR A 240 3.44 13.54 -25.18
N MET A 241 3.69 14.36 -26.20
CA MET A 241 2.69 15.18 -26.86
C MET A 241 2.91 15.14 -28.36
N ASN A 242 1.86 14.85 -29.13
CA ASN A 242 1.83 15.10 -30.56
C ASN A 242 0.95 16.30 -30.91
N ASP A 243 1.24 16.91 -32.05
CA ASP A 243 0.37 17.87 -32.69
C ASP A 243 -0.60 17.19 -33.67
N SER A 244 -1.46 17.99 -34.28
CA SER A 244 -2.44 17.56 -35.28
C SER A 244 -1.83 17.31 -36.67
N ALA A 245 -0.57 17.70 -36.89
CA ALA A 245 0.22 17.34 -38.07
C ALA A 245 0.96 15.99 -37.89
N GLY A 246 1.00 15.45 -36.66
CA GLY A 246 1.67 14.21 -36.30
C GLY A 246 3.11 14.39 -35.78
N ASN A 247 3.59 15.62 -35.60
CA ASN A 247 4.89 15.92 -34.99
C ASN A 247 4.84 15.57 -33.50
N LEU A 248 5.90 14.93 -32.98
CA LEU A 248 5.90 14.31 -31.64
C LEU A 248 7.12 14.79 -30.84
N ASN A 249 6.89 15.13 -29.58
CA ASN A 249 7.98 15.32 -28.62
C ASN A 249 7.66 14.64 -27.28
N ALA A 250 8.69 14.48 -26.45
CA ALA A 250 8.61 13.90 -25.13
C ALA A 250 9.39 14.75 -24.13
N THR A 251 8.92 14.78 -22.89
CA THR A 251 9.69 15.35 -21.77
C THR A 251 10.92 14.51 -21.45
N GLU A 252 11.82 15.05 -20.62
CA GLU A 252 12.89 14.25 -20.03
C GLU A 252 12.34 13.14 -19.13
N ILE A 253 13.17 12.13 -18.88
CA ILE A 253 12.81 11.07 -17.93
C ILE A 253 13.02 11.60 -16.52
N MET A 254 11.95 11.61 -15.74
CA MET A 254 12.00 11.87 -14.30
C MET A 254 11.77 10.57 -13.52
N THR A 255 12.13 10.58 -12.24
CA THR A 255 11.90 9.45 -11.33
C THR A 255 11.25 9.92 -10.03
N PHE A 256 10.44 9.04 -9.45
CA PHE A 256 10.01 9.15 -8.05
C PHE A 256 10.20 7.82 -7.34
N GLU A 257 10.37 7.88 -6.01
CA GLU A 257 10.54 6.73 -5.13
C GLU A 257 9.17 6.29 -4.58
N VAL A 258 8.87 4.99 -4.65
CA VAL A 258 7.76 4.34 -3.96
C VAL A 258 8.34 3.60 -2.76
N ARG A 259 7.90 3.94 -1.56
CA ARG A 259 8.35 3.31 -0.32
C ARG A 259 7.43 2.17 0.07
N ASP A 260 8.04 1.09 0.56
CA ASP A 260 7.29 0.12 1.33
C ASP A 260 6.81 0.76 2.62
N ILE A 261 5.56 0.50 2.97
CA ILE A 261 4.92 0.96 4.21
C ILE A 261 4.31 -0.20 5.00
N VAL A 262 4.43 -1.42 4.48
CA VAL A 262 3.87 -2.61 5.09
C VAL A 262 4.93 -3.18 6.03
N ASN A 263 4.54 -3.44 7.28
CA ASN A 263 5.47 -4.03 8.25
C ASN A 263 5.65 -5.53 7.99
N PRO A 264 6.82 -6.10 8.36
CA PRO A 264 7.01 -7.53 8.45
C PRO A 264 5.92 -8.24 9.26
N THR A 265 5.62 -9.47 8.88
CA THR A 265 4.66 -10.35 9.54
C THR A 265 5.37 -11.57 10.11
N TRP A 266 4.94 -12.00 11.30
CA TRP A 266 5.50 -13.18 11.95
C TRP A 266 4.48 -14.31 12.04
N SER A 267 4.97 -15.55 12.06
CA SER A 267 4.17 -16.75 12.29
C SER A 267 5.03 -17.87 12.89
N ASN A 268 4.39 -19.00 13.25
CA ASN A 268 5.07 -20.24 13.64
C ASN A 268 6.19 -20.07 14.68
N ASN A 269 5.89 -19.50 15.85
CA ASN A 269 6.84 -19.56 16.96
C ASN A 269 7.06 -21.04 17.36
N LYS A 270 8.31 -21.50 17.28
CA LYS A 270 8.71 -22.79 17.85
C LYS A 270 9.92 -22.61 18.75
N THR A 271 10.00 -23.47 19.74
CA THR A 271 11.12 -23.53 20.66
C THR A 271 11.45 -24.99 20.91
N SER A 272 12.74 -25.31 20.89
CA SER A 272 13.25 -26.66 21.15
C SER A 272 14.41 -26.60 22.14
N PRO A 273 14.42 -27.42 23.20
CA PRO A 273 13.33 -28.28 23.64
C PRO A 273 12.10 -27.47 24.10
N ALA A 274 10.92 -28.10 24.08
CA ALA A 274 9.68 -27.44 24.50
C ALA A 274 9.74 -27.02 25.98
N SER A 275 9.11 -25.89 26.30
CA SER A 275 9.04 -25.41 27.68
C SER A 275 7.86 -26.03 28.44
N PRO A 276 7.99 -26.34 29.75
CA PRO A 276 9.22 -26.30 30.54
C PRO A 276 10.12 -27.52 30.28
N VAL A 277 11.43 -27.39 30.53
CA VAL A 277 12.39 -28.50 30.41
C VAL A 277 13.20 -28.69 31.69
N THR A 278 13.62 -29.92 31.97
CA THR A 278 14.54 -30.22 33.08
C THR A 278 15.97 -29.87 32.71
N TYR A 279 16.70 -29.23 33.62
CA TYR A 279 18.09 -28.85 33.43
C TYR A 279 18.96 -30.05 33.00
N SER A 280 19.82 -29.82 32.02
CA SER A 280 20.91 -30.72 31.67
C SER A 280 22.12 -29.89 31.23
N PRO A 281 23.34 -30.22 31.70
CA PRO A 281 24.54 -29.43 31.44
C PRO A 281 24.97 -29.44 29.97
N THR A 282 24.47 -30.38 29.17
CA THR A 282 24.78 -30.53 27.74
C THR A 282 23.60 -30.18 26.83
N GLN A 283 22.50 -29.67 27.39
CA GLN A 283 21.31 -29.32 26.63
C GLN A 283 21.53 -28.00 25.89
N THR A 284 21.32 -28.03 24.58
CA THR A 284 21.22 -26.83 23.74
C THR A 284 19.76 -26.46 23.52
N TYR A 285 19.52 -25.19 23.22
CA TYR A 285 18.19 -24.61 23.03
C TYR A 285 18.16 -23.82 21.74
N GLN A 286 17.02 -23.81 21.08
CA GLN A 286 16.77 -23.04 19.86
C GLN A 286 15.41 -22.37 19.95
N PHE A 287 15.38 -21.08 19.66
CA PHE A 287 14.18 -20.25 19.64
C PHE A 287 13.99 -19.72 18.22
N ASN A 288 12.84 -19.99 17.59
CA ASN A 288 12.63 -19.67 16.19
C ASN A 288 11.24 -19.10 15.89
N VAL A 289 11.20 -18.22 14.90
CA VAL A 289 10.01 -17.54 14.40
C VAL A 289 10.14 -17.41 12.88
N THR A 290 9.04 -17.62 12.16
CA THR A 290 8.99 -17.34 10.73
C THR A 290 8.66 -15.87 10.50
N TRP A 291 9.46 -15.18 9.69
CA TRP A 291 9.26 -13.77 9.30
C TRP A 291 9.10 -13.63 7.80
N THR A 292 8.06 -12.94 7.37
CA THR A 292 7.78 -12.67 5.96
C THR A 292 7.42 -11.21 5.74
N ASP A 293 7.79 -10.69 4.57
CA ASP A 293 7.56 -9.32 4.15
C ASP A 293 7.26 -9.26 2.64
N ASN A 294 6.52 -8.26 2.19
CA ASN A 294 6.15 -8.12 0.76
C ASN A 294 7.31 -7.65 -0.12
N VAL A 295 8.36 -7.05 0.45
CA VAL A 295 9.59 -6.71 -0.27
C VAL A 295 10.74 -7.58 0.19
N ALA A 296 11.22 -7.38 1.42
CA ALA A 296 12.37 -8.11 1.96
C ALA A 296 12.61 -7.77 3.44
N ILE A 297 12.88 -8.79 4.24
CA ILE A 297 13.43 -8.65 5.59
C ILE A 297 14.90 -8.21 5.50
N GLU A 298 15.27 -7.16 6.24
CA GLU A 298 16.65 -6.68 6.35
C GLU A 298 17.36 -7.26 7.58
N THR A 299 16.73 -7.15 8.76
CA THR A 299 17.33 -7.56 10.04
C THR A 299 16.32 -8.24 10.95
N VAL A 300 16.79 -9.23 11.70
CA VAL A 300 16.03 -9.84 12.81
C VAL A 300 16.88 -9.78 14.08
N LEU A 301 16.28 -9.30 15.16
CA LEU A 301 16.85 -9.26 16.50
C LEU A 301 16.04 -10.18 17.41
N ILE A 302 16.71 -10.75 18.42
CA ILE A 302 16.05 -11.40 19.55
C ILE A 302 16.33 -10.59 20.81
N GLU A 303 15.27 -10.06 21.40
CA GLU A 303 15.33 -9.45 22.72
C GLU A 303 15.15 -10.55 23.76
N ASN A 304 16.13 -10.82 24.61
CA ASN A 304 16.12 -11.94 25.55
C ASN A 304 16.84 -11.64 26.87
N ASN A 305 16.63 -12.47 27.89
CA ASN A 305 17.40 -12.45 29.14
C ASN A 305 18.08 -13.81 29.43
N PHE A 306 18.47 -14.56 28.40
CA PHE A 306 19.03 -15.91 28.53
C PHE A 306 20.32 -15.97 29.36
N SER A 307 21.11 -14.89 29.35
CA SER A 307 22.30 -14.75 30.22
C SER A 307 21.98 -14.30 31.66
N GLY A 308 20.71 -14.19 32.02
CA GLY A 308 20.23 -13.55 33.25
C GLY A 308 20.21 -12.02 33.17
N GLY A 309 19.45 -11.40 34.08
CA GLY A 309 19.34 -9.94 34.18
C GLY A 309 18.22 -9.35 33.31
N ALA A 310 18.45 -8.14 32.81
CA ALA A 310 17.51 -7.42 31.96
C ALA A 310 17.49 -7.98 30.53
N LEU A 311 16.40 -7.70 29.82
CA LEU A 311 16.27 -7.97 28.39
C LEU A 311 17.34 -7.20 27.59
N LYS A 312 17.97 -7.88 26.64
CA LYS A 312 18.99 -7.33 25.73
C LYS A 312 18.73 -7.81 24.31
N ASN A 313 19.14 -7.04 23.32
CA ASN A 313 19.04 -7.41 21.91
C ASN A 313 20.31 -8.13 21.44
N ASP A 314 20.12 -9.29 20.83
CA ASP A 314 21.13 -10.00 20.06
C ASP A 314 20.68 -10.09 18.60
N THR A 315 21.62 -10.00 17.65
CA THR A 315 21.30 -10.15 16.23
C THR A 315 21.09 -11.62 15.89
N VAL A 316 20.02 -11.93 15.17
CA VAL A 316 19.75 -13.26 14.61
C VAL A 316 20.31 -13.33 13.20
N THR A 317 21.44 -14.02 13.02
CA THR A 317 22.10 -14.19 11.71
C THR A 317 21.82 -15.55 11.07
N THR A 318 21.14 -16.44 11.79
CA THR A 318 20.86 -17.82 11.42
C THR A 318 19.40 -17.98 10.99
N HIS A 319 19.20 -18.51 9.77
CA HIS A 319 17.88 -18.75 9.23
C HIS A 319 17.89 -19.87 8.18
N ASN A 320 16.72 -20.47 7.93
CA ASN A 320 16.49 -21.43 6.85
C ASN A 320 15.22 -21.03 6.08
N GLY A 321 15.40 -20.38 4.93
CA GLY A 321 14.32 -19.65 4.27
C GLY A 321 13.83 -18.51 5.18
N ASP A 322 12.52 -18.47 5.41
CA ASP A 322 11.85 -17.44 6.22
C ASP A 322 11.86 -17.76 7.73
N GLU A 323 12.39 -18.92 8.15
CA GLU A 323 12.50 -19.31 9.56
C GLU A 323 13.82 -18.81 10.14
N TYR A 324 13.75 -17.81 11.02
CA TYR A 324 14.88 -17.24 11.74
C TYR A 324 14.99 -17.89 13.11
N TYR A 325 16.20 -18.27 13.52
CA TYR A 325 16.39 -19.01 14.77
C TYR A 325 17.62 -18.54 15.54
N PHE A 326 17.55 -18.59 16.87
CA PHE A 326 18.63 -18.23 17.77
C PHE A 326 18.98 -19.41 18.68
N ASP A 327 20.25 -19.83 18.63
CA ASP A 327 20.76 -20.95 19.40
C ASP A 327 21.39 -20.48 20.73
N VAL A 328 21.06 -21.18 21.81
CA VAL A 328 21.65 -20.98 23.14
C VAL A 328 22.28 -22.28 23.59
N SER A 329 23.57 -22.23 23.93
CA SER A 329 24.35 -23.43 24.25
C SER A 329 23.98 -24.07 25.58
N THR A 330 23.62 -23.25 26.59
CA THR A 330 23.19 -23.72 27.92
C THR A 330 22.27 -22.69 28.57
N LEU A 331 21.36 -23.15 29.42
CA LEU A 331 20.55 -22.33 30.30
C LEU A 331 20.58 -22.92 31.70
N ALA A 332 20.83 -22.08 32.70
CA ALA A 332 20.67 -22.46 34.10
C ALA A 332 19.18 -22.59 34.45
N VAL A 333 18.90 -23.14 35.63
CA VAL A 333 17.52 -23.14 36.16
C VAL A 333 17.04 -21.71 36.35
N GLY A 334 15.85 -21.45 35.83
CA GLY A 334 15.28 -20.11 35.82
C GLY A 334 14.06 -19.99 34.93
N THR A 335 13.50 -18.79 34.90
CA THR A 335 12.48 -18.39 33.95
C THR A 335 13.01 -17.25 33.11
N TYR A 336 12.97 -17.43 31.81
CA TYR A 336 13.49 -16.54 30.80
C TYR A 336 12.36 -15.94 29.99
N GLN A 337 12.60 -14.75 29.45
CA GLN A 337 11.69 -14.05 28.56
C GLN A 337 12.43 -13.73 27.26
N TRP A 338 11.72 -13.83 26.15
CA TRP A 338 12.25 -13.45 24.85
C TRP A 338 11.15 -13.01 23.88
N ARG A 339 11.51 -12.18 22.90
CA ARG A 339 10.71 -11.86 21.71
C ARG A 339 11.63 -11.62 20.53
N MET A 340 11.12 -11.72 19.31
CA MET A 340 11.87 -11.34 18.11
C MET A 340 11.31 -10.05 17.51
N ILE A 341 12.20 -9.27 16.90
CA ILE A 341 11.90 -8.00 16.23
C ILE A 341 12.48 -8.11 14.83
N ALA A 342 11.69 -7.85 13.79
CA ALA A 342 12.16 -7.80 12.42
C ALA A 342 11.98 -6.40 11.83
N ASN A 343 12.99 -5.94 11.09
CA ASN A 343 12.90 -4.77 10.25
C ASN A 343 13.04 -5.19 8.77
N ASP A 344 12.22 -4.61 7.90
CA ASP A 344 12.37 -4.73 6.46
C ASP A 344 13.43 -3.76 5.90
N THR A 345 13.67 -3.86 4.59
CA THR A 345 14.63 -2.99 3.88
C THR A 345 14.20 -1.53 3.72
N SER A 346 12.95 -1.18 4.05
CA SER A 346 12.42 0.18 4.04
C SER A 346 12.35 0.80 5.44
N GLY A 347 12.76 0.05 6.48
CA GLY A 347 12.74 0.47 7.87
C GLY A 347 11.39 0.26 8.58
N ASN A 348 10.45 -0.45 7.98
CA ASN A 348 9.21 -0.88 8.64
C ASN A 348 9.53 -2.04 9.58
N ALA A 349 8.88 -2.06 10.73
CA ALA A 349 9.27 -2.94 11.83
C ALA A 349 8.06 -3.60 12.49
N ASN A 350 8.25 -4.83 12.93
CA ASN A 350 7.27 -5.52 13.76
C ASN A 350 7.97 -6.43 14.78
N GLN A 351 7.25 -6.82 15.82
CA GLN A 351 7.78 -7.67 16.88
C GLN A 351 6.75 -8.72 17.30
N THR A 352 7.24 -9.85 17.80
CA THR A 352 6.38 -10.86 18.40
C THR A 352 5.89 -10.43 19.78
N ASP A 353 4.93 -11.18 20.32
CA ASP A 353 4.66 -11.17 21.75
C ASP A 353 5.90 -11.58 22.56
N ILE A 354 5.90 -11.26 23.86
CA ILE A 354 6.91 -11.75 24.79
C ILE A 354 6.57 -13.19 25.21
N TYR A 355 7.48 -14.11 24.95
CA TYR A 355 7.36 -15.51 25.31
C TYR A 355 8.15 -15.81 26.58
N THR A 356 7.67 -16.78 27.35
CA THR A 356 8.32 -17.23 28.59
C THR A 356 8.86 -18.64 28.41
N TYR A 357 10.08 -18.89 28.89
CA TYR A 357 10.74 -20.18 28.84
C TYR A 357 11.28 -20.58 30.22
N THR A 358 10.86 -21.73 30.74
CA THR A 358 11.24 -22.22 32.07
C THR A 358 12.15 -23.44 32.01
N VAL A 359 13.25 -23.39 32.77
CA VAL A 359 14.16 -24.52 33.02
C VAL A 359 14.02 -24.93 34.49
N ASN A 360 13.58 -26.16 34.72
CA ASN A 360 13.36 -26.75 36.04
C ASN A 360 14.64 -27.42 36.57
N LYS A 361 14.78 -27.51 37.91
CA LYS A 361 15.89 -28.24 38.53
C LYS A 361 15.89 -29.72 38.14
N ALA A 362 17.08 -30.26 37.90
CA ALA A 362 17.29 -31.70 37.80
C ALA A 362 17.36 -32.34 39.20
N ALA A 363 17.05 -33.63 39.29
CA ALA A 363 17.28 -34.37 40.53
C ALA A 363 18.79 -34.55 40.77
N SER A 364 19.23 -34.40 42.02
CA SER A 364 20.54 -34.90 42.45
C SER A 364 20.42 -36.34 42.94
N GLU A 365 21.55 -37.02 43.02
CA GLU A 365 21.63 -38.39 43.51
C GLU A 365 22.95 -38.58 44.25
N VAL A 366 22.86 -39.13 45.46
CA VAL A 366 23.99 -39.51 46.31
C VAL A 366 23.86 -40.99 46.68
N ASN A 367 25.00 -41.61 46.99
CA ASN A 367 25.06 -42.96 47.51
C ASN A 367 25.97 -43.03 48.75
N LEU A 368 25.67 -43.88 49.72
CA LEU A 368 26.47 -44.14 50.92
C LEU A 368 26.74 -45.64 51.08
N THR A 369 28.00 -46.01 51.29
CA THR A 369 28.38 -47.38 51.61
C THR A 369 29.17 -47.47 52.90
N LEU A 370 28.90 -48.51 53.70
CA LEU A 370 29.61 -48.87 54.93
C LEU A 370 30.40 -50.16 54.68
N ASP A 371 31.74 -50.07 54.72
CA ASP A 371 32.64 -51.15 54.28
C ASP A 371 32.31 -51.70 52.88
N GLY A 372 31.88 -50.80 51.98
CA GLY A 372 31.48 -51.13 50.62
C GLY A 372 30.06 -51.69 50.46
N ASN A 373 29.28 -51.80 51.54
CA ASN A 373 27.87 -52.21 51.48
C ASN A 373 26.95 -50.98 51.51
N ASP A 374 26.05 -50.87 50.53
CA ASP A 374 24.94 -49.93 50.53
C ASP A 374 23.80 -50.46 51.44
N ALA A 375 24.11 -50.55 52.74
CA ALA A 375 23.21 -51.04 53.78
C ALA A 375 23.77 -50.70 55.17
N ASN A 376 22.93 -50.87 56.18
CA ASN A 376 23.38 -50.92 57.58
C ASN A 376 24.39 -52.05 57.80
N VAL A 377 25.37 -51.82 58.66
CA VAL A 377 26.33 -52.83 59.12
C VAL A 377 26.25 -53.01 60.63
N THR A 378 26.83 -54.07 61.16
CA THR A 378 26.97 -54.28 62.61
C THR A 378 28.37 -54.80 62.86
N VAL A 379 29.13 -54.11 63.70
CA VAL A 379 30.53 -54.40 63.97
C VAL A 379 30.80 -54.48 65.48
N GLU A 380 31.90 -55.13 65.87
CA GLU A 380 32.35 -55.10 67.26
C GLU A 380 32.92 -53.71 67.60
N VAL A 381 32.89 -53.34 68.89
CA VAL A 381 33.52 -52.09 69.36
C VAL A 381 35.02 -52.12 69.05
N HIS A 382 35.60 -50.95 68.71
CA HIS A 382 36.97 -50.80 68.22
C HIS A 382 37.22 -51.37 66.81
N THR A 383 36.15 -51.53 66.02
CA THR A 383 36.26 -51.82 64.59
C THR A 383 36.28 -50.52 63.80
N ASN A 384 37.24 -50.40 62.89
CA ASN A 384 37.23 -49.35 61.88
C ASN A 384 36.23 -49.71 60.77
N VAL A 385 35.29 -48.83 60.48
CA VAL A 385 34.37 -48.94 59.33
C VAL A 385 34.72 -47.85 58.33
N ASN A 386 34.86 -48.21 57.07
CA ASN A 386 35.05 -47.28 55.98
C ASN A 386 33.69 -46.70 55.54
N LEU A 387 33.49 -45.41 55.82
CA LEU A 387 32.33 -44.63 55.40
C LEU A 387 32.66 -44.01 54.04
N THR A 388 32.08 -44.52 52.96
CA THR A 388 32.30 -43.97 51.62
C THR A 388 31.02 -43.37 51.06
N ALA A 389 31.05 -42.08 50.74
CA ALA A 389 29.93 -41.34 50.16
C ALA A 389 30.24 -40.94 48.72
N TYR A 390 29.26 -41.06 47.83
CA TYR A 390 29.37 -40.78 46.40
C TYR A 390 28.35 -39.74 45.97
N ARG A 391 28.75 -38.81 45.10
CA ARG A 391 27.82 -37.97 44.33
C ARG A 391 27.62 -38.59 42.94
N LEU A 392 26.50 -39.27 42.74
CA LEU A 392 26.13 -39.91 41.48
C LEU A 392 25.62 -38.90 40.45
N GLN A 393 24.76 -37.96 40.88
CA GLN A 393 24.24 -36.88 40.04
C GLN A 393 24.21 -35.55 40.81
N GLY A 394 24.58 -34.46 40.13
CA GLY A 394 24.57 -33.10 40.69
C GLY A 394 25.88 -32.34 40.45
N GLU A 395 25.91 -31.11 40.96
CA GLU A 395 27.08 -30.21 40.94
C GLU A 395 27.49 -29.81 42.37
N GLY A 396 28.66 -29.19 42.58
CA GLY A 396 29.05 -28.73 43.93
C GLY A 396 29.51 -29.83 44.89
N VAL A 397 29.24 -29.69 46.18
CA VAL A 397 29.78 -30.55 47.26
C VAL A 397 28.72 -31.46 47.87
N ILE A 398 29.13 -32.63 48.35
CA ILE A 398 28.38 -33.47 49.28
C ILE A 398 28.99 -33.39 50.68
N LYS A 399 28.18 -33.64 51.70
CA LYS A 399 28.56 -33.56 53.12
C LYS A 399 28.27 -34.90 53.79
N LEU A 400 29.25 -35.45 54.49
CA LEU A 400 29.14 -36.70 55.24
C LEU A 400 29.07 -36.41 56.74
N TYR A 401 28.04 -36.92 57.39
CA TYR A 401 27.73 -36.71 58.79
C TYR A 401 27.75 -38.02 59.58
N LEU A 402 28.22 -37.94 60.84
CA LEU A 402 28.14 -39.00 61.85
C LEU A 402 27.42 -38.45 63.08
N ASP A 403 26.28 -39.03 63.44
CA ASP A 403 25.38 -38.57 64.50
C ASP A 403 25.08 -37.06 64.42
N GLY A 404 24.90 -36.56 63.19
CA GLY A 404 24.65 -35.14 62.90
C GLY A 404 25.89 -34.24 62.93
N ASN A 405 27.09 -34.74 63.28
CA ASN A 405 28.34 -33.99 63.17
C ASN A 405 28.97 -34.14 61.79
N LEU A 406 29.34 -33.03 61.15
CA LEU A 406 30.03 -33.06 59.86
C LEU A 406 31.43 -33.67 60.02
N ILE A 407 31.69 -34.79 59.37
CA ILE A 407 32.97 -35.51 59.46
C ILE A 407 33.79 -35.41 58.16
N ASN A 408 33.15 -35.16 57.02
CA ASN A 408 33.86 -34.92 55.75
C ASN A 408 32.97 -34.11 54.79
N GLN A 409 33.58 -33.37 53.86
CA GLN A 409 32.88 -32.68 52.78
C GLN A 409 33.80 -32.51 51.58
N GLY A 410 33.23 -32.52 50.38
CA GLY A 410 33.99 -32.35 49.15
C GLY A 410 33.17 -32.67 47.91
N SER A 411 33.82 -32.67 46.75
CA SER A 411 33.20 -33.01 45.47
C SER A 411 33.47 -34.48 45.10
N GLY A 412 32.49 -35.15 44.51
CA GLY A 412 32.65 -36.52 44.02
C GLY A 412 32.53 -37.57 45.12
N THR A 413 33.63 -38.27 45.40
CA THR A 413 33.70 -39.35 46.40
C THR A 413 34.38 -38.86 47.67
N LEU A 414 33.79 -39.15 48.82
CA LEU A 414 34.39 -38.93 50.14
C LEU A 414 34.62 -40.27 50.81
N GLU A 415 35.81 -40.47 51.35
CA GLU A 415 36.15 -41.63 52.18
C GLU A 415 36.49 -41.14 53.58
N ASN A 416 36.00 -41.85 54.61
CA ASN A 416 36.34 -41.58 56.00
C ASN A 416 36.40 -42.91 56.78
N LEU A 417 37.60 -43.29 57.22
CA LEU A 417 37.80 -44.45 58.08
C LEU A 417 37.53 -44.05 59.54
N THR A 418 36.41 -44.49 60.07
CA THR A 418 35.95 -44.11 61.41
C THR A 418 36.09 -45.27 62.38
N ASP A 419 36.61 -45.00 63.58
CA ASP A 419 36.74 -45.97 64.66
C ASP A 419 35.53 -45.91 65.61
N PHE A 420 34.75 -46.99 65.66
CA PHE A 420 33.55 -47.07 66.49
C PHE A 420 33.88 -47.60 67.89
N ASN A 421 34.31 -46.68 68.76
CA ASN A 421 34.88 -46.98 70.08
C ASN A 421 33.88 -47.12 71.24
N ASN A 422 32.58 -46.95 70.97
CA ASN A 422 31.52 -47.05 71.96
C ASN A 422 30.44 -48.01 71.46
N THR A 423 29.72 -48.65 72.38
CA THR A 423 28.49 -49.39 72.04
C THR A 423 27.37 -48.41 71.72
N GLY A 424 26.66 -48.61 70.61
CA GLY A 424 25.54 -47.76 70.22
C GLY A 424 25.07 -48.07 68.80
N THR A 425 24.05 -47.34 68.35
CA THR A 425 23.68 -47.27 66.94
C THR A 425 24.09 -45.89 66.44
N PHE A 426 24.96 -45.85 65.45
CA PHE A 426 25.51 -44.60 64.93
C PHE A 426 24.87 -44.28 63.59
N ASN A 427 24.35 -43.06 63.43
CA ASN A 427 23.73 -42.62 62.20
C ASN A 427 24.79 -42.02 61.27
N VAL A 428 25.01 -42.64 60.11
CA VAL A 428 25.86 -42.12 59.05
C VAL A 428 24.97 -41.61 57.93
N THR A 429 25.09 -40.31 57.59
CA THR A 429 24.26 -39.69 56.55
C THR A 429 25.12 -38.91 55.56
N VAL A 430 24.94 -39.17 54.27
CA VAL A 430 25.41 -38.28 53.20
C VAL A 430 24.28 -37.34 52.78
N ILE A 431 24.60 -36.06 52.61
CA ILE A 431 23.64 -35.03 52.16
C ILE A 431 24.22 -34.29 50.95
N TYR A 432 23.40 -34.16 49.92
CA TYR A 432 23.53 -33.18 48.84
C TYR A 432 22.53 -32.06 49.06
N GLU A 433 23.02 -30.84 49.29
CA GLU A 433 22.16 -29.66 49.41
C GLU A 433 21.76 -29.13 48.03
N ALA A 434 20.53 -28.61 47.90
CA ALA A 434 20.05 -28.09 46.63
C ALA A 434 20.94 -26.95 46.12
N THR A 435 21.30 -26.99 44.83
CA THR A 435 22.05 -25.92 44.16
C THR A 435 21.11 -25.06 43.30
N GLN A 436 21.68 -24.19 42.45
CA GLN A 436 20.89 -23.52 41.42
C GLN A 436 20.20 -24.54 40.53
N ASN A 437 20.94 -25.55 40.05
CA ASN A 437 20.47 -26.43 38.99
C ASN A 437 19.91 -27.78 39.46
N TYR A 438 20.22 -28.20 40.69
CA TYR A 438 19.82 -29.51 41.22
C TYR A 438 19.03 -29.43 42.52
N THR A 439 18.08 -30.35 42.72
CA THR A 439 17.37 -30.52 44.00
C THR A 439 18.27 -31.15 45.06
N SER A 440 17.87 -31.14 46.33
CA SER A 440 18.58 -31.86 47.39
C SER A 440 18.31 -33.37 47.34
N SER A 441 19.26 -34.17 47.83
CA SER A 441 19.12 -35.62 48.05
C SER A 441 19.95 -36.04 49.28
N SER A 442 19.64 -37.18 49.88
CA SER A 442 20.36 -37.70 51.04
C SER A 442 20.18 -39.21 51.16
N GLU A 443 21.16 -39.86 51.75
CA GLU A 443 21.09 -41.28 52.11
C GLU A 443 21.66 -41.51 53.50
N THR A 444 21.06 -42.45 54.23
CA THR A 444 21.37 -42.74 55.64
C THR A 444 21.47 -44.24 55.85
N HIS A 445 22.57 -44.66 56.47
CA HIS A 445 22.77 -46.01 56.99
C HIS A 445 23.23 -45.97 58.45
N TYR A 446 23.17 -47.10 59.13
CA TYR A 446 23.51 -47.25 60.54
C TYR A 446 24.64 -48.27 60.75
N VAL A 447 25.54 -47.95 61.68
CA VAL A 447 26.60 -48.85 62.21
C VAL A 447 26.23 -49.32 63.61
#